data_AF-A0A0F8CR45-F1
#
_entry.id   AF-A0A0F8CR45-F1
#
_cell.length_a   1.000
_cell.length_b   1.000
_cell.length_c   1.000
_cell.angle_alpha   90.00
_cell.angle_beta   90.00
_cell.angle_gamma   90.00
#
_symmetry.space_group_name_H-M   'P 1'
#
loop_
_entity.id
_entity.type
_entity.pdbx_description
1 polymer ?
#
loop_
_entity_poly.entity_id
_entity_poly.type
_entity_poly.pdbx_seq_one_letter_code
_entity_poly.pdbx_strand_id
1 'polypeptide(L)'
;MQDFTGVPAVVDLAALRSAMERLGGDPAKINPVIPADLVIDHSVQVDSYGTAYALEENEKKEFERNGERYTVLRWAQKAFDNFRVVPPGRGIIHQVNLEYLTPLVHLKEKEGELFAFPDTLVGTDSHTTMINGIGVLGWGVGGIEAEAVMLGQPYYMPVPEVVGFKLYGKPGPGVTATDLVLTITKMLRKHGVVGKFVEFYGPGLASLSLPDRATISNMAPEYGATLGIFPPDVETLNYLKRTGRSDEQVDLVKKYLEAQDLLYSIHKPEPLFSSTLDLDMGTVKPCLAGPKRPQDQLFLNEVSENFRETMRQTFIRKKEGGVELARDSAYLRWLGEGGAPVEESEASGMEETKKVDSHERNFRVTHGSVVIASITSCTNTSNPSVLIGAGLLAKKAVERGLKVKPFVKTSLSPGSRVATEYLGAAGLLPYLEALGFHQVGYGCTTCIGTVSYTHL
;
A
#
# COMPACT_ATOMS: atom_id res chain seq x y z
N MET A 1 -13.44 -5.96 4.05
CA MET A 1 -12.69 -6.54 5.18
C MET A 1 -11.49 -7.32 4.65
N GLN A 2 -10.44 -7.48 5.46
CA GLN A 2 -9.32 -8.40 5.19
C GLN A 2 -9.32 -9.54 6.22
N ASP A 3 -8.52 -10.59 6.09
CA ASP A 3 -8.64 -11.80 6.92
C ASP A 3 -8.15 -11.70 8.38
N PHE A 4 -7.26 -10.78 8.71
CA PHE A 4 -6.85 -10.50 10.10
C PHE A 4 -7.98 -9.84 10.92
N THR A 5 -8.70 -8.88 10.33
CA THR A 5 -9.84 -8.20 10.98
C THR A 5 -11.18 -8.84 10.67
N GLY A 6 -11.27 -9.60 9.57
CA GLY A 6 -12.49 -10.27 9.14
C GLY A 6 -12.77 -11.57 9.88
N VAL A 7 -11.75 -12.30 10.33
CA VAL A 7 -11.95 -13.45 11.23
C VAL A 7 -12.65 -13.05 12.53
N PRO A 8 -12.15 -12.07 13.32
CA PRO A 8 -12.86 -11.64 14.52
C PRO A 8 -14.26 -11.10 14.20
N ALA A 9 -14.44 -10.31 13.13
CA ALA A 9 -15.77 -9.82 12.75
C ALA A 9 -16.78 -10.94 12.43
N VAL A 10 -16.34 -12.01 11.76
CA VAL A 10 -17.17 -13.21 11.52
C VAL A 10 -17.51 -13.92 12.83
N VAL A 11 -16.55 -14.02 13.76
CA VAL A 11 -16.78 -14.60 15.09
C VAL A 11 -17.79 -13.76 15.87
N ASP A 12 -17.70 -12.43 15.80
CA ASP A 12 -18.63 -11.51 16.47
C ASP A 12 -20.04 -11.62 15.90
N LEU A 13 -20.21 -11.70 14.57
CA LEU A 13 -21.49 -11.99 13.94
C LEU A 13 -22.07 -13.34 14.39
N ALA A 14 -21.24 -14.37 14.49
CA ALA A 14 -21.66 -15.69 15.00
C ALA A 14 -22.08 -15.62 16.47
N ALA A 15 -21.33 -14.90 17.31
CA ALA A 15 -21.64 -14.69 18.71
C ALA A 15 -22.94 -13.90 18.91
N LEU A 16 -23.19 -12.88 18.06
CA LEU A 16 -24.43 -12.12 18.03
C LEU A 16 -25.63 -12.99 17.64
N ARG A 17 -25.47 -13.93 16.69
CA ARG A 17 -26.51 -14.94 16.40
C ARG A 17 -26.85 -15.77 17.63
N SER A 18 -25.85 -16.31 18.33
CA SER A 18 -26.08 -17.06 19.56
C SER A 18 -26.69 -16.20 20.68
N ALA A 19 -26.34 -14.92 20.77
CA ALA A 19 -26.93 -14.00 21.74
C ALA A 19 -28.39 -13.71 21.43
N MET A 20 -28.74 -13.48 20.16
CA MET A 20 -30.10 -13.30 19.69
C MET A 20 -30.98 -14.52 20.01
N GLU A 21 -30.46 -15.73 19.79
CA GLU A 21 -31.15 -16.97 20.13
C GLU A 21 -31.42 -17.10 21.63
N ARG A 22 -30.41 -16.84 22.48
CA ARG A 22 -30.58 -16.89 23.96
C ARG A 22 -31.60 -15.88 24.48
N LEU A 23 -31.81 -14.78 23.77
CA LEU A 23 -32.83 -13.77 24.08
C LEU A 23 -34.21 -14.10 23.50
N GLY A 24 -34.37 -15.25 22.82
CA GLY A 24 -35.61 -15.68 22.18
C GLY A 24 -35.93 -14.95 20.87
N GLY A 25 -34.96 -14.24 20.29
CA GLY A 25 -35.08 -13.59 18.99
C GLY A 25 -34.70 -14.51 17.83
N ASP A 26 -34.87 -14.02 16.60
CA ASP A 26 -34.50 -14.73 15.38
C ASP A 26 -33.03 -14.46 15.00
N PRO A 27 -32.12 -15.46 15.07
CA PRO A 27 -30.71 -15.29 14.72
C PRO A 27 -30.49 -14.93 13.25
N ALA A 28 -31.41 -15.27 12.36
CA ALA A 28 -31.28 -14.94 10.93
C ALA A 28 -31.29 -13.43 10.68
N LYS A 29 -31.80 -12.62 11.62
CA LYS A 29 -31.72 -11.16 11.56
C LYS A 29 -30.31 -10.61 11.73
N ILE A 30 -29.39 -11.39 12.32
CA ILE A 30 -27.97 -11.05 12.34
C ILE A 30 -27.38 -11.49 11.01
N ASN A 31 -27.53 -10.62 10.01
CA ASN A 31 -27.04 -10.82 8.66
C ASN A 31 -26.67 -9.47 8.03
N PRO A 32 -25.59 -9.39 7.22
CA PRO A 32 -25.29 -8.20 6.44
C PRO A 32 -26.47 -7.77 5.55
N VAL A 33 -26.92 -6.52 5.71
CA VAL A 33 -27.98 -5.90 4.87
C VAL A 33 -27.41 -5.13 3.67
N ILE A 34 -26.08 -5.03 3.61
CA ILE A 34 -25.29 -4.44 2.52
C ILE A 34 -24.22 -5.45 2.07
N PRO A 35 -23.66 -5.30 0.85
CA PRO A 35 -22.53 -6.13 0.40
C PRO A 35 -21.34 -6.04 1.35
N ALA A 36 -20.80 -7.20 1.72
CA ALA A 36 -19.62 -7.35 2.56
C ALA A 36 -18.59 -8.23 1.83
N ASP A 37 -17.50 -7.60 1.37
CA ASP A 37 -16.40 -8.28 0.71
C ASP A 37 -15.25 -8.50 1.68
N LEU A 38 -14.76 -9.74 1.78
CA LEU A 38 -13.59 -10.12 2.55
C LEU A 38 -12.48 -10.65 1.63
N VAL A 39 -11.29 -10.07 1.70
CA VAL A 39 -10.12 -10.53 0.93
C VAL A 39 -9.11 -11.19 1.86
N ILE A 40 -8.63 -12.37 1.48
CA ILE A 40 -7.59 -13.08 2.24
C ILE A 40 -6.21 -12.72 1.67
N ASP A 41 -5.47 -11.88 2.38
CA ASP A 41 -4.22 -11.27 1.91
C ASP A 41 -3.17 -11.01 3.03
N HIS A 42 -3.55 -11.11 4.31
CA HIS A 42 -2.65 -10.92 5.46
C HIS A 42 -2.02 -12.22 5.97
N SER A 43 -2.39 -13.37 5.39
CA SER A 43 -1.96 -14.69 5.87
C SER A 43 -0.66 -15.21 5.25
N VAL A 44 -0.35 -14.83 4.01
CA VAL A 44 0.89 -15.24 3.33
C VAL A 44 2.12 -14.57 3.96
N GLN A 45 3.18 -15.36 4.15
CA GLN A 45 4.44 -14.90 4.72
C GLN A 45 5.59 -15.18 3.75
N VAL A 46 6.64 -14.33 3.79
CA VAL A 46 7.86 -14.56 3.02
C VAL A 46 8.75 -15.56 3.75
N ASP A 47 8.38 -16.84 3.73
CA ASP A 47 9.19 -17.94 4.28
C ASP A 47 10.36 -18.31 3.36
N SER A 48 10.08 -18.41 2.08
CA SER A 48 11.02 -18.66 0.98
C SER A 48 11.08 -17.43 0.07
N TYR A 49 12.25 -17.19 -0.52
CA TYR A 49 12.56 -15.98 -1.29
C TYR A 49 13.75 -16.21 -2.22
N GLY A 50 13.94 -15.33 -3.20
CA GLY A 50 15.12 -15.38 -4.07
C GLY A 50 15.17 -16.56 -5.05
N THR A 51 14.11 -17.36 -5.14
CA THR A 51 14.07 -18.60 -5.93
C THR A 51 12.74 -18.75 -6.67
N ALA A 52 12.74 -19.53 -7.75
CA ALA A 52 11.54 -19.78 -8.57
C ALA A 52 10.44 -20.57 -7.84
N TYR A 53 10.78 -21.33 -6.80
CA TYR A 53 9.85 -22.12 -5.99
C TYR A 53 9.28 -21.34 -4.78
N ALA A 54 9.71 -20.09 -4.57
CA ALA A 54 9.32 -19.31 -3.39
C ALA A 54 7.80 -19.13 -3.27
N LEU A 55 7.11 -18.85 -4.39
CA LEU A 55 5.65 -18.72 -4.42
C LEU A 55 4.95 -19.98 -3.91
N GLU A 56 5.26 -21.13 -4.50
CA GLU A 56 4.61 -22.41 -4.18
C GLU A 56 4.88 -22.80 -2.71
N GLU A 57 6.12 -22.64 -2.24
CA GLU A 57 6.47 -22.94 -0.84
C GLU A 57 5.74 -22.04 0.16
N ASN A 58 5.62 -20.74 -0.14
CA ASN A 58 4.94 -19.78 0.72
C ASN A 58 3.42 -20.03 0.75
N GLU A 59 2.80 -20.28 -0.39
CA GLU A 59 1.37 -20.62 -0.48
C GLU A 59 1.07 -21.94 0.25
N LYS A 60 1.92 -22.96 0.10
CA LYS A 60 1.78 -24.23 0.82
C LYS A 60 1.80 -24.01 2.33
N LYS A 61 2.80 -23.28 2.84
CA LYS A 61 2.91 -22.96 4.29
C LYS A 61 1.75 -22.11 4.78
N GLU A 62 1.27 -21.17 3.97
CA GLU A 62 0.09 -20.37 4.28
C GLU A 62 -1.13 -21.27 4.53
N PHE A 63 -1.40 -22.22 3.64
CA PHE A 63 -2.51 -23.16 3.80
C PHE A 63 -2.33 -24.10 5.00
N GLU A 64 -1.12 -24.61 5.23
CA GLU A 64 -0.81 -25.45 6.39
C GLU A 64 -1.06 -24.74 7.72
N ARG A 65 -0.71 -23.44 7.82
CA ARG A 65 -0.85 -22.65 9.04
C ARG A 65 -2.26 -22.11 9.29
N ASN A 66 -3.04 -21.86 8.25
CA ASN A 66 -4.29 -21.10 8.33
C ASN A 66 -5.55 -21.91 8.01
N GLY A 67 -5.47 -23.24 7.92
CA GLY A 67 -6.60 -24.11 7.55
C GLY A 67 -7.87 -23.91 8.39
N GLU A 68 -7.74 -23.71 9.70
CA GLU A 68 -8.87 -23.43 10.60
C GLU A 68 -9.53 -22.07 10.27
N ARG A 69 -8.73 -21.01 10.17
CA ARG A 69 -9.20 -19.66 9.80
C ARG A 69 -9.94 -19.67 8.47
N TYR A 70 -9.40 -20.37 7.47
CA TYR A 70 -10.03 -20.46 6.15
C TYR A 70 -11.32 -21.28 6.17
N THR A 71 -11.40 -22.29 7.04
CA THR A 71 -12.64 -23.05 7.26
C THR A 71 -13.74 -22.15 7.84
N VAL A 72 -13.41 -21.30 8.81
CA VAL A 72 -14.34 -20.32 9.40
C VAL A 72 -14.82 -19.31 8.35
N LEU A 73 -13.91 -18.73 7.56
CA LEU A 73 -14.28 -17.77 6.52
C LEU A 73 -15.13 -18.42 5.41
N ARG A 74 -14.82 -19.66 5.02
CA ARG A 74 -15.61 -20.42 4.05
C ARG A 74 -16.99 -20.78 4.58
N TRP A 75 -17.11 -21.06 5.88
CA TRP A 75 -18.41 -21.21 6.54
C TRP A 75 -19.19 -19.90 6.50
N ALA A 76 -18.56 -18.77 6.82
CA ALA A 76 -19.20 -17.45 6.83
C ALA A 76 -19.82 -17.08 5.48
N GLN A 77 -19.10 -17.30 4.37
CA GLN A 77 -19.63 -17.06 3.02
C GLN A 77 -20.94 -17.84 2.74
N LYS A 78 -21.14 -18.99 3.38
CA LYS A 78 -22.38 -19.78 3.23
C LYS A 78 -23.43 -19.43 4.28
N ALA A 79 -23.01 -18.94 5.43
CA ALA A 79 -23.87 -18.70 6.58
C ALA A 79 -24.52 -17.29 6.57
N PHE A 80 -23.91 -16.34 5.86
CA PHE A 80 -24.38 -14.96 5.77
C PHE A 80 -24.70 -14.58 4.32
N ASP A 81 -25.87 -13.97 4.10
CA ASP A 81 -26.19 -13.36 2.81
C ASP A 81 -25.36 -12.09 2.59
N ASN A 82 -25.19 -11.69 1.33
CA ASN A 82 -24.39 -10.53 0.91
C ASN A 82 -22.90 -10.60 1.31
N PHE A 83 -22.41 -11.76 1.73
CA PHE A 83 -21.03 -11.95 2.17
C PHE A 83 -20.21 -12.71 1.12
N ARG A 84 -19.15 -12.09 0.59
CA ARG A 84 -18.27 -12.69 -0.42
C ARG A 84 -16.85 -12.77 0.12
N VAL A 85 -16.22 -13.94 -0.01
CA VAL A 85 -14.80 -14.15 0.31
C VAL A 85 -13.99 -14.30 -0.97
N VAL A 86 -13.03 -13.41 -1.15
CA VAL A 86 -11.97 -13.55 -2.16
C VAL A 86 -10.89 -14.47 -1.56
N PRO A 87 -10.61 -15.63 -2.20
CA PRO A 87 -9.71 -16.63 -1.65
C PRO A 87 -8.24 -16.17 -1.64
N PRO A 88 -7.34 -16.89 -0.93
CA PRO A 88 -5.91 -16.60 -0.92
C PRO A 88 -5.30 -16.61 -2.33
N GLY A 89 -4.19 -15.90 -2.53
CA GLY A 89 -3.45 -15.91 -3.80
C GLY A 89 -4.16 -15.15 -4.95
N ARG A 90 -5.07 -14.22 -4.61
CA ARG A 90 -5.81 -13.39 -5.58
C ARG A 90 -5.37 -11.94 -5.62
N GLY A 91 -4.75 -11.43 -4.55
CA GLY A 91 -4.29 -10.05 -4.47
C GLY A 91 -4.50 -9.46 -3.09
N ILE A 92 -4.16 -8.18 -2.95
CA ILE A 92 -4.30 -7.38 -1.73
C ILE A 92 -5.64 -6.62 -1.79
N ILE A 93 -6.35 -6.54 -0.66
CA ILE A 93 -7.71 -6.01 -0.53
C ILE A 93 -7.95 -4.72 -1.32
N HIS A 94 -7.06 -3.73 -1.20
CA HIS A 94 -7.25 -2.41 -1.80
C HIS A 94 -7.04 -2.41 -3.32
N GLN A 95 -6.11 -3.23 -3.82
CA GLN A 95 -5.90 -3.38 -5.25
C GLN A 95 -7.03 -4.18 -5.88
N VAL A 96 -7.48 -5.27 -5.23
CA VAL A 96 -8.67 -6.02 -5.65
C VAL A 96 -9.91 -5.14 -5.63
N ASN A 97 -10.02 -4.22 -4.66
CA ASN A 97 -11.11 -3.25 -4.62
C ASN A 97 -11.11 -2.33 -5.85
N LEU A 98 -9.98 -1.68 -6.13
CA LEU A 98 -9.82 -0.80 -7.30
C LEU A 98 -10.02 -1.53 -8.64
N GLU A 99 -9.48 -2.73 -8.79
CA GLU A 99 -9.47 -3.48 -10.05
C GLU A 99 -10.75 -4.28 -10.29
N TYR A 100 -11.51 -4.61 -9.24
CA TYR A 100 -12.62 -5.55 -9.37
C TYR A 100 -13.88 -5.22 -8.55
N LEU A 101 -13.76 -4.94 -7.23
CA LEU A 101 -14.94 -4.92 -6.35
C LEU A 101 -15.84 -3.69 -6.52
N THR A 102 -15.26 -2.49 -6.64
CA THR A 102 -16.09 -1.27 -6.73
C THR A 102 -16.81 -1.18 -8.07
N PRO A 103 -18.13 -0.93 -8.08
CA PRO A 103 -18.86 -0.61 -9.29
C PRO A 103 -18.85 0.90 -9.62
N LEU A 104 -18.32 1.75 -8.75
CA LEU A 104 -18.45 3.23 -8.70
C LEU A 104 -19.87 3.77 -8.55
N VAL A 105 -20.85 3.16 -9.21
CA VAL A 105 -22.27 3.50 -9.12
C VAL A 105 -23.04 2.20 -8.94
N HIS A 106 -23.81 2.12 -7.85
CA HIS A 106 -24.68 1.00 -7.58
C HIS A 106 -26.05 1.21 -8.20
N LEU A 107 -26.67 0.11 -8.61
CA LEU A 107 -28.09 0.06 -8.97
C LEU A 107 -28.84 -0.73 -7.90
N LYS A 108 -29.96 -0.19 -7.43
CA LYS A 108 -30.85 -0.87 -6.49
C LYS A 108 -32.30 -0.65 -6.85
N GLU A 109 -33.04 -1.74 -6.99
CA GLU A 109 -34.48 -1.67 -7.13
C GLU A 109 -35.13 -1.44 -5.76
N LYS A 110 -36.02 -0.45 -5.68
CA LYS A 110 -36.82 -0.16 -4.49
C LYS A 110 -38.20 0.30 -4.94
N GLU A 111 -39.24 -0.32 -4.41
CA GLU A 111 -40.64 0.06 -4.70
C GLU A 111 -41.01 0.03 -6.21
N GLY A 112 -40.37 -0.84 -6.99
CA GLY A 112 -40.59 -0.97 -8.44
C GLY A 112 -39.85 0.08 -9.28
N GLU A 113 -39.04 0.94 -8.65
CA GLU A 113 -38.18 1.92 -9.30
C GLU A 113 -36.70 1.52 -9.15
N LEU A 114 -35.91 1.77 -10.20
CA LEU A 114 -34.47 1.51 -10.21
C LEU A 114 -33.70 2.77 -9.81
N PHE A 115 -33.02 2.72 -8.66
CA PHE A 115 -32.21 3.82 -8.14
C PHE A 115 -30.74 3.61 -8.47
N ALA A 116 -30.08 4.67 -8.93
CA ALA A 116 -28.63 4.75 -9.04
C ALA A 116 -28.06 5.65 -7.92
N PHE A 117 -26.97 5.23 -7.29
CA PHE A 117 -26.31 6.00 -6.23
C PHE A 117 -24.80 5.73 -6.22
N PRO A 118 -23.97 6.64 -5.68
CA PRO A 118 -22.53 6.50 -5.76
C PRO A 118 -22.06 5.41 -4.81
N ASP A 119 -20.96 4.74 -5.17
CA ASP A 119 -20.30 3.82 -4.27
C ASP A 119 -19.62 4.57 -3.13
N THR A 120 -19.80 4.04 -1.92
CA THR A 120 -19.18 4.51 -0.68
C THR A 120 -18.99 3.31 0.23
N LEU A 121 -17.88 3.25 0.96
CA LEU A 121 -17.61 2.09 1.81
C LEU A 121 -16.78 2.42 3.05
N VAL A 122 -16.93 1.61 4.09
CA VAL A 122 -15.98 1.53 5.20
C VAL A 122 -15.29 0.17 5.15
N GLY A 123 -14.02 0.13 5.53
CA GLY A 123 -13.24 -1.11 5.53
C GLY A 123 -12.54 -1.32 6.86
N THR A 124 -12.39 -2.57 7.27
CA THR A 124 -11.65 -2.95 8.49
C THR A 124 -10.14 -2.95 8.26
N ASP A 125 -9.65 -1.90 7.59
CA ASP A 125 -8.26 -1.67 7.24
C ASP A 125 -8.04 -0.16 7.03
N SER A 126 -6.99 0.41 7.61
CA SER A 126 -6.73 1.85 7.55
C SER A 126 -6.57 2.39 6.14
N HIS A 127 -5.98 1.59 5.23
CA HIS A 127 -5.65 2.01 3.88
C HIS A 127 -6.81 1.83 2.88
N THR A 128 -8.02 1.55 3.39
CA THR A 128 -9.28 1.57 2.62
C THR A 128 -9.43 2.87 1.83
N THR A 129 -8.85 3.95 2.33
CA THR A 129 -8.73 5.26 1.67
C THR A 129 -8.08 5.21 0.28
N MET A 130 -7.35 4.15 -0.07
CA MET A 130 -6.82 3.95 -1.42
C MET A 130 -7.90 4.03 -2.51
N ILE A 131 -9.13 3.60 -2.21
CA ILE A 131 -10.26 3.67 -3.14
C ILE A 131 -10.67 5.11 -3.48
N ASN A 132 -10.27 6.09 -2.67
CA ASN A 132 -10.59 7.50 -2.93
C ASN A 132 -9.85 8.06 -4.15
N GLY A 133 -8.81 7.37 -4.62
CA GLY A 133 -8.10 7.74 -5.86
C GLY A 133 -9.00 7.67 -7.10
N ILE A 134 -10.05 6.84 -7.07
CA ILE A 134 -11.03 6.69 -8.16
C ILE A 134 -12.33 7.46 -7.93
N GLY A 135 -12.43 8.23 -6.83
CA GLY A 135 -13.60 9.05 -6.51
C GLY A 135 -14.67 8.35 -5.66
N VAL A 136 -14.37 7.17 -5.11
CA VAL A 136 -15.23 6.48 -4.15
C VAL A 136 -14.94 6.99 -2.74
N LEU A 137 -15.96 7.43 -2.02
CA LEU A 137 -15.81 7.89 -0.64
C LEU A 137 -15.67 6.69 0.30
N GLY A 138 -14.50 6.52 0.94
CA GLY A 138 -14.31 5.43 1.88
C GLY A 138 -13.06 5.51 2.73
N TRP A 139 -13.10 4.91 3.92
CA TRP A 139 -12.05 5.01 4.93
C TRP A 139 -12.01 3.78 5.84
N GLY A 140 -10.93 3.69 6.62
CA GLY A 140 -10.74 2.61 7.59
C GLY A 140 -11.54 2.82 8.88
N VAL A 141 -12.14 1.74 9.40
CA VAL A 141 -12.87 1.69 10.68
C VAL A 141 -12.49 0.43 11.48
N GLY A 142 -12.87 0.37 12.75
CA GLY A 142 -12.73 -0.84 13.56
C GLY A 142 -13.73 -1.93 13.15
N GLY A 143 -13.51 -3.15 13.65
CA GLY A 143 -14.39 -4.30 13.39
C GLY A 143 -15.83 -4.05 13.85
N ILE A 144 -15.99 -3.53 15.07
CA ILE A 144 -17.30 -3.27 15.66
C ILE A 144 -18.09 -2.23 14.86
N GLU A 145 -17.45 -1.14 14.42
CA GLU A 145 -18.12 -0.16 13.56
C GLU A 145 -18.53 -0.76 12.21
N ALA A 146 -17.67 -1.57 11.60
CA ALA A 146 -17.99 -2.25 10.36
C ALA A 146 -19.15 -3.25 10.54
N GLU A 147 -19.19 -3.99 11.65
CA GLU A 147 -20.29 -4.90 12.01
C GLU A 147 -21.61 -4.17 12.19
N ALA A 148 -21.61 -3.05 12.91
CA ALA A 148 -22.81 -2.24 13.09
C ALA A 148 -23.35 -1.76 11.73
N VAL A 149 -22.47 -1.28 10.84
CA VAL A 149 -22.84 -0.85 9.48
C VAL A 149 -23.35 -2.02 8.64
N MET A 150 -22.70 -3.19 8.71
CA MET A 150 -23.18 -4.40 8.05
C MET A 150 -24.59 -4.78 8.51
N LEU A 151 -24.92 -4.58 9.78
CA LEU A 151 -26.25 -4.85 10.35
C LEU A 151 -27.27 -3.71 10.15
N GLY A 152 -26.92 -2.68 9.37
CA GLY A 152 -27.83 -1.62 8.95
C GLY A 152 -27.84 -0.39 9.85
N GLN A 153 -26.95 -0.32 10.84
CA GLN A 153 -26.77 0.92 11.60
C GLN A 153 -26.07 1.96 10.72
N PRO A 154 -26.62 3.18 10.59
CA PRO A 154 -25.91 4.26 9.91
C PRO A 154 -24.56 4.54 10.59
N TYR A 155 -23.55 4.86 9.78
CA TYR A 155 -22.28 5.35 10.30
C TYR A 155 -22.44 6.81 10.75
N TYR A 156 -22.01 7.12 11.97
CA TYR A 156 -22.09 8.47 12.53
C TYR A 156 -20.71 9.10 12.58
N MET A 157 -20.58 10.31 12.04
CA MET A 157 -19.38 11.13 12.20
C MET A 157 -19.76 12.61 12.29
N PRO A 158 -18.97 13.45 12.99
CA PRO A 158 -19.05 14.89 12.86
C PRO A 158 -18.87 15.30 11.39
N VAL A 159 -19.55 16.37 10.97
CA VAL A 159 -19.31 16.95 9.63
C VAL A 159 -17.85 17.40 9.56
N PRO A 160 -17.02 16.82 8.68
CA PRO A 160 -15.60 17.09 8.66
C PRO A 160 -15.31 18.42 7.97
N GLU A 161 -14.26 19.10 8.42
CA GLU A 161 -13.63 20.14 7.61
C GLU A 161 -12.98 19.51 6.37
N VAL A 162 -12.95 20.24 5.25
CA VAL A 162 -12.34 19.78 4.00
C VAL A 162 -11.16 20.66 3.65
N VAL A 163 -9.97 20.07 3.59
CA VAL A 163 -8.74 20.73 3.15
C VAL A 163 -8.56 20.51 1.66
N GLY A 164 -8.62 21.58 0.88
CA GLY A 164 -8.34 21.53 -0.56
C GLY A 164 -6.84 21.45 -0.82
N PHE A 165 -6.37 20.42 -1.52
CA PHE A 165 -4.96 20.26 -1.89
C PHE A 165 -4.78 20.45 -3.40
N LYS A 166 -4.33 21.64 -3.80
CA LYS A 166 -4.16 22.03 -5.19
C LYS A 166 -2.86 21.49 -5.76
N LEU A 167 -2.97 20.63 -6.76
CA LEU A 167 -1.85 20.12 -7.54
C LEU A 167 -1.76 20.88 -8.86
N TYR A 168 -0.57 21.38 -9.19
CA TYR A 168 -0.26 22.00 -10.47
C TYR A 168 1.16 21.66 -10.92
N GLY A 169 1.52 22.08 -12.13
CA GLY A 169 2.77 21.64 -12.76
C GLY A 169 2.72 20.17 -13.18
N LYS A 170 3.89 19.57 -13.42
CA LYS A 170 4.04 18.14 -13.75
C LYS A 170 5.27 17.60 -13.03
N PRO A 171 5.24 16.35 -12.54
CA PRO A 171 6.42 15.72 -11.96
C PRO A 171 7.62 15.73 -12.93
N GLY A 172 8.82 16.00 -12.40
CA GLY A 172 10.05 15.98 -13.17
C GLY A 172 10.50 14.57 -13.56
N PRO A 173 11.43 14.43 -14.53
CA PRO A 173 11.97 13.12 -14.90
C PRO A 173 12.58 12.38 -13.70
N GLY A 174 12.25 11.10 -13.55
CA GLY A 174 12.74 10.26 -12.44
C GLY A 174 11.97 10.43 -11.13
N VAL A 175 10.99 11.34 -11.07
CA VAL A 175 10.03 11.44 -9.97
C VAL A 175 8.92 10.42 -10.16
N THR A 176 8.55 9.73 -9.08
CA THR A 176 7.53 8.69 -9.04
C THR A 176 6.31 9.14 -8.22
N ALA A 177 5.21 8.38 -8.30
CA ALA A 177 4.07 8.57 -7.41
C ALA A 177 4.44 8.46 -5.93
N THR A 178 5.41 7.61 -5.60
CA THR A 178 5.96 7.45 -4.25
C THR A 178 6.59 8.75 -3.75
N ASP A 179 7.37 9.44 -4.59
CA ASP A 179 8.01 10.71 -4.21
C ASP A 179 6.98 11.83 -3.99
N LEU A 180 5.95 11.84 -4.83
CA LEU A 180 4.84 12.78 -4.74
C LEU A 180 4.06 12.57 -3.43
N VAL A 181 3.66 11.33 -3.12
CA VAL A 181 2.91 11.05 -1.88
C VAL A 181 3.73 11.29 -0.62
N LEU A 182 5.04 11.05 -0.62
CA LEU A 182 5.89 11.38 0.54
C LEU A 182 5.99 12.89 0.77
N THR A 183 6.06 13.68 -0.32
CA THR A 183 6.03 15.15 -0.25
C THR A 183 4.68 15.65 0.29
N ILE A 184 3.58 15.12 -0.25
CA ILE A 184 2.21 15.44 0.19
C ILE A 184 2.03 15.05 1.67
N THR A 185 2.47 13.87 2.07
CA THR A 185 2.39 13.37 3.45
C THR A 185 3.06 14.34 4.42
N LYS A 186 4.27 14.79 4.10
CA LYS A 186 5.02 15.77 4.90
C LYS A 186 4.27 17.11 5.03
N MET A 187 3.73 17.62 3.93
CA MET A 187 2.98 18.89 3.91
C MET A 187 1.70 18.80 4.74
N LEU A 188 0.90 17.76 4.54
CA LEU A 188 -0.36 17.53 5.25
C LEU A 188 -0.15 17.27 6.74
N ARG A 189 0.91 16.53 7.13
CA ARG A 189 1.29 16.37 8.54
C ARG A 189 1.65 17.70 9.19
N LYS A 190 2.38 18.55 8.48
CA LYS A 190 2.74 19.89 8.98
C LYS A 190 1.51 20.78 9.14
N HIS A 191 0.53 20.67 8.24
CA HIS A 191 -0.72 21.44 8.29
C HIS A 191 -1.67 20.97 9.39
N GLY A 192 -1.71 19.67 9.67
CA GLY A 192 -2.55 19.08 10.72
C GLY A 192 -3.98 18.79 10.24
N VAL A 193 -4.14 17.63 9.60
CA VAL A 193 -5.41 17.20 8.99
C VAL A 193 -6.13 16.08 9.74
N VAL A 194 -5.82 15.89 11.02
CA VAL A 194 -6.46 14.86 11.86
C VAL A 194 -7.97 15.09 11.97
N GLY A 195 -8.76 14.08 11.60
CA GLY A 195 -10.22 14.14 11.59
C GLY A 195 -10.84 14.97 10.46
N LYS A 196 -10.03 15.41 9.49
CA LYS A 196 -10.46 16.20 8.34
C LYS A 196 -10.46 15.36 7.06
N PHE A 197 -11.19 15.82 6.06
CA PHE A 197 -11.07 15.31 4.70
C PHE A 197 -10.01 16.12 3.95
N VAL A 198 -9.32 15.47 3.02
CA VAL A 198 -8.47 16.12 2.03
C VAL A 198 -9.10 15.86 0.67
N GLU A 199 -9.31 16.91 -0.12
CA GLU A 199 -9.77 16.80 -1.50
C GLU A 199 -8.70 17.36 -2.44
N PHE A 200 -8.22 16.52 -3.35
CA PHE A 200 -7.21 16.89 -4.34
C PHE A 200 -7.88 17.51 -5.56
N TYR A 201 -7.36 18.66 -6.00
CA TYR A 201 -7.91 19.40 -7.15
C TYR A 201 -6.80 20.16 -7.90
N GLY A 202 -7.18 20.87 -8.96
CA GLY A 202 -6.29 21.71 -9.75
C GLY A 202 -5.85 21.08 -11.08
N PRO A 203 -5.08 21.83 -11.90
CA PRO A 203 -4.71 21.42 -13.25
C PRO A 203 -3.73 20.24 -13.30
N GLY A 204 -3.03 19.97 -12.20
CA GLY A 204 -2.08 18.87 -12.10
C GLY A 204 -2.71 17.49 -12.19
N LEU A 205 -3.99 17.34 -11.84
CA LEU A 205 -4.72 16.06 -11.89
C LEU A 205 -4.69 15.41 -13.29
N ALA A 206 -4.67 16.23 -14.35
CA ALA A 206 -4.60 15.76 -15.74
C ALA A 206 -3.26 15.09 -16.08
N SER A 207 -2.23 15.24 -15.25
CA SER A 207 -0.92 14.60 -15.41
C SER A 207 -0.75 13.32 -14.58
N LEU A 208 -1.70 13.01 -13.70
CA LEU A 208 -1.65 11.86 -12.81
C LEU A 208 -2.55 10.75 -13.34
N SER A 209 -1.96 9.57 -13.53
CA SER A 209 -2.73 8.36 -13.83
C SER A 209 -3.56 7.95 -12.61
N LEU A 210 -4.60 7.13 -12.82
CA LEU A 210 -5.42 6.65 -11.71
C LEU A 210 -4.59 5.92 -10.63
N PRO A 211 -3.63 5.04 -10.96
CA PRO A 211 -2.75 4.46 -9.95
C PRO A 211 -1.91 5.48 -9.17
N ASP A 212 -1.49 6.61 -9.76
CA ASP A 212 -0.78 7.66 -9.03
C ASP A 212 -1.70 8.30 -7.97
N ARG A 213 -2.97 8.53 -8.32
CA ARG A 213 -3.99 9.05 -7.40
C ARG A 213 -4.26 8.07 -6.26
N ALA A 214 -4.39 6.79 -6.58
CA ALA A 214 -4.57 5.72 -5.59
C ALA A 214 -3.38 5.63 -4.62
N THR A 215 -2.14 5.76 -5.10
CA THR A 215 -0.94 5.84 -4.24
C THR A 215 -1.03 7.01 -3.25
N ILE A 216 -1.50 8.18 -3.70
CA ILE A 216 -1.65 9.37 -2.84
C ILE A 216 -2.77 9.19 -1.80
N SER A 217 -3.93 8.70 -2.23
CA SER A 217 -5.09 8.46 -1.37
C SER A 217 -4.84 7.36 -0.34
N ASN A 218 -4.09 6.32 -0.71
CA ASN A 218 -3.71 5.21 0.16
C ASN A 218 -3.03 5.71 1.45
N MET A 219 -2.15 6.71 1.36
CA MET A 219 -1.37 7.19 2.51
C MET A 219 -2.13 8.16 3.44
N ALA A 220 -3.46 8.28 3.30
CA ALA A 220 -4.27 9.13 4.20
C ALA A 220 -4.06 8.88 5.69
N PRO A 221 -3.98 7.63 6.18
CA PRO A 221 -3.63 7.36 7.56
C PRO A 221 -2.25 7.92 7.95
N GLU A 222 -1.27 7.84 7.05
CA GLU A 222 0.10 8.33 7.25
C GLU A 222 0.21 9.85 7.32
N TYR A 223 -0.73 10.63 6.75
CA TYR A 223 -0.85 12.07 7.00
C TYR A 223 -1.94 12.47 8.00
N GLY A 224 -2.74 11.51 8.45
CA GLY A 224 -3.71 11.64 9.53
C GLY A 224 -5.10 12.07 9.10
N ALA A 225 -5.36 12.24 7.80
CA ALA A 225 -6.72 12.54 7.34
C ALA A 225 -7.63 11.32 7.51
N THR A 226 -8.94 11.56 7.64
CA THR A 226 -9.92 10.47 7.56
C THR A 226 -9.90 9.85 6.16
N LEU A 227 -9.73 10.69 5.12
CA LEU A 227 -9.60 10.28 3.73
C LEU A 227 -8.89 11.35 2.90
N GLY A 228 -8.40 10.95 1.72
CA GLY A 228 -7.82 11.85 0.71
C GLY A 228 -8.37 11.54 -0.68
N ILE A 229 -9.36 12.30 -1.15
CA ILE A 229 -10.14 11.96 -2.35
C ILE A 229 -9.73 12.74 -3.59
N PHE A 230 -9.70 12.04 -4.73
CA PHE A 230 -9.68 12.63 -6.06
C PHE A 230 -11.09 12.51 -6.62
N PRO A 231 -11.76 13.61 -6.98
CA PRO A 231 -13.10 13.53 -7.55
C PRO A 231 -13.05 12.80 -8.90
N PRO A 232 -14.09 12.02 -9.24
CA PRO A 232 -14.07 11.20 -10.44
C PRO A 232 -14.06 12.09 -11.70
N ASP A 233 -13.21 11.77 -12.66
CA ASP A 233 -13.03 12.53 -13.90
C ASP A 233 -12.96 11.61 -15.14
N VAL A 234 -12.51 12.15 -16.27
CA VAL A 234 -12.34 11.37 -17.51
C VAL A 234 -11.32 10.23 -17.34
N GLU A 235 -10.26 10.43 -16.54
CA GLU A 235 -9.26 9.39 -16.29
C GLU A 235 -9.82 8.26 -15.43
N THR A 236 -10.76 8.56 -14.51
CA THR A 236 -11.55 7.53 -13.81
C THR A 236 -12.29 6.63 -14.81
N LEU A 237 -13.01 7.20 -15.78
CA LEU A 237 -13.72 6.43 -16.81
C LEU A 237 -12.77 5.61 -17.69
N ASN A 238 -11.62 6.18 -18.07
CA ASN A 238 -10.59 5.47 -18.82
C ASN A 238 -10.02 4.29 -18.03
N TYR A 239 -9.82 4.45 -16.73
CA TYR A 239 -9.33 3.38 -15.86
C TYR A 239 -10.34 2.23 -15.75
N LEU A 240 -11.64 2.52 -15.64
CA LEU A 240 -12.66 1.48 -15.64
C LEU A 240 -12.62 0.65 -16.93
N LYS A 241 -12.50 1.31 -18.10
CA LYS A 241 -12.34 0.60 -19.38
C LYS A 241 -11.07 -0.26 -19.41
N ARG A 242 -9.93 0.29 -19.00
CA ARG A 242 -8.64 -0.44 -18.99
C ARG A 242 -8.63 -1.65 -18.07
N THR A 243 -9.45 -1.64 -17.03
CA THR A 243 -9.59 -2.75 -16.08
C THR A 243 -10.70 -3.73 -16.45
N GLY A 244 -11.26 -3.61 -17.65
CA GLY A 244 -12.22 -4.58 -18.20
C GLY A 244 -13.64 -4.43 -17.70
N ARG A 245 -14.01 -3.29 -17.10
CA ARG A 245 -15.44 -2.98 -16.84
C ARG A 245 -16.17 -2.85 -18.17
N SER A 246 -17.41 -3.32 -18.22
CA SER A 246 -18.19 -3.33 -19.46
C SER A 246 -18.53 -1.91 -19.92
N ASP A 247 -18.72 -1.71 -21.22
CA ASP A 247 -19.08 -0.40 -21.77
C ASP A 247 -20.41 0.11 -21.19
N GLU A 248 -21.36 -0.78 -20.87
CA GLU A 248 -22.62 -0.44 -20.22
C GLU A 248 -22.40 0.10 -18.80
N GLN A 249 -21.51 -0.54 -18.03
CA GLN A 249 -21.18 -0.07 -16.68
C GLN A 249 -20.50 1.31 -16.73
N VAL A 250 -19.56 1.50 -17.66
CA VAL A 250 -18.85 2.78 -17.80
C VAL A 250 -19.80 3.89 -18.26
N ASP A 251 -20.73 3.59 -19.16
CA ASP A 251 -21.76 4.53 -19.62
C ASP A 251 -22.73 4.90 -18.48
N LEU A 252 -23.15 3.93 -17.66
CA LEU A 252 -23.95 4.18 -16.46
C LEU A 252 -23.21 5.14 -15.50
N VAL A 253 -21.96 4.83 -15.17
CA VAL A 253 -21.15 5.66 -14.27
C VAL A 253 -21.03 7.07 -14.82
N LYS A 254 -20.70 7.23 -16.10
CA LYS A 254 -20.60 8.53 -16.75
C LYS A 254 -21.91 9.32 -16.66
N LYS A 255 -23.03 8.72 -17.06
CA LYS A 255 -24.34 9.38 -17.05
C LYS A 255 -24.75 9.81 -15.65
N TYR A 256 -24.52 8.95 -14.66
CA TYR A 256 -24.80 9.27 -13.27
C TYR A 256 -23.96 10.46 -12.78
N LEU A 257 -22.64 10.42 -12.99
CA LEU A 257 -21.74 11.48 -12.57
C LEU A 257 -22.05 12.82 -13.24
N GLU A 258 -22.42 12.82 -14.53
CA GLU A 258 -22.85 14.03 -15.25
C GLU A 258 -24.19 14.55 -14.70
N ALA A 259 -25.18 13.68 -14.48
CA ALA A 259 -26.50 14.07 -13.97
C ALA A 259 -26.46 14.61 -12.53
N GLN A 260 -25.51 14.16 -11.72
CA GLN A 260 -25.33 14.61 -10.33
C GLN A 260 -24.30 15.74 -10.19
N ASP A 261 -23.75 16.24 -11.29
CA ASP A 261 -22.66 17.24 -11.31
C ASP A 261 -21.36 16.81 -10.60
N LEU A 262 -21.15 15.49 -10.42
CA LEU A 262 -20.01 14.88 -9.72
C LEU A 262 -18.80 14.63 -10.64
N LEU A 263 -18.95 14.70 -11.97
CA LEU A 263 -17.84 14.54 -12.89
C LEU A 263 -16.94 15.78 -12.86
N TYR A 264 -15.73 15.64 -12.34
CA TYR A 264 -14.78 16.74 -12.17
C TYR A 264 -14.23 17.27 -13.51
N SER A 265 -14.01 18.58 -13.56
CA SER A 265 -13.33 19.26 -14.65
C SER A 265 -12.67 20.53 -14.13
N ILE A 266 -11.48 20.86 -14.64
CA ILE A 266 -10.75 22.09 -14.30
C ILE A 266 -11.47 23.37 -14.69
N HIS A 267 -12.51 23.27 -15.52
CA HIS A 267 -13.33 24.39 -15.96
C HIS A 267 -14.52 24.66 -15.03
N LYS A 268 -14.81 23.75 -14.09
CA LYS A 268 -15.83 23.97 -13.06
C LYS A 268 -15.29 24.91 -11.97
N PRO A 269 -16.16 25.65 -11.27
CA PRO A 269 -15.77 26.42 -10.10
C PRO A 269 -15.07 25.56 -9.05
N GLU A 270 -14.01 26.08 -8.43
CA GLU A 270 -13.33 25.40 -7.33
C GLU A 270 -14.28 25.30 -6.12
N PRO A 271 -14.36 24.14 -5.44
CA PRO A 271 -15.16 24.02 -4.21
C PRO A 271 -14.69 24.98 -3.11
N LEU A 272 -15.61 25.31 -2.20
CA LEU A 272 -15.28 26.11 -1.01
C LEU A 272 -14.65 25.21 0.06
N PHE A 273 -13.34 25.27 0.20
CA PHE A 273 -12.59 24.51 1.20
C PHE A 273 -12.45 25.25 2.53
N SER A 274 -12.34 24.50 3.64
CA SER A 274 -12.08 25.05 4.97
C SER A 274 -10.67 25.64 5.09
N SER A 275 -9.70 25.07 4.36
CA SER A 275 -8.35 25.61 4.16
C SER A 275 -7.75 25.03 2.90
N THR A 276 -6.69 25.65 2.36
CA THR A 276 -6.04 25.18 1.13
C THR A 276 -4.53 25.02 1.29
N LEU A 277 -3.97 24.10 0.53
CA LEU A 277 -2.52 23.90 0.32
C LEU A 277 -2.25 23.72 -1.16
N ASP A 278 -1.09 24.19 -1.60
CA ASP A 278 -0.71 24.24 -3.00
C ASP A 278 0.65 23.54 -3.20
N LEU A 279 0.75 22.67 -4.19
CA LEU A 279 1.99 21.98 -4.55
C LEU A 279 2.25 22.06 -6.06
N ASP A 280 3.36 22.70 -6.43
CA ASP A 280 3.97 22.54 -7.74
C ASP A 280 4.67 21.18 -7.80
N MET A 281 4.11 20.25 -8.56
CA MET A 281 4.67 18.92 -8.74
C MET A 281 6.04 18.94 -9.44
N GLY A 282 6.38 20.01 -10.15
CA GLY A 282 7.71 20.20 -10.74
C GLY A 282 8.83 20.40 -9.71
N THR A 283 8.48 20.74 -8.46
CA THR A 283 9.44 20.91 -7.36
C THR A 283 9.74 19.62 -6.60
N VAL A 284 8.96 18.56 -6.84
CA VAL A 284 9.12 17.26 -6.19
C VAL A 284 10.44 16.64 -6.63
N LYS A 285 11.17 16.07 -5.68
CA LYS A 285 12.45 15.39 -5.91
C LYS A 285 12.37 13.94 -5.47
N PRO A 286 13.14 13.03 -6.10
CA PRO A 286 13.27 11.65 -5.67
C PRO A 286 13.67 11.55 -4.18
N CYS A 287 12.93 10.76 -3.42
CA CYS A 287 13.07 10.67 -1.97
C CYS A 287 12.73 9.28 -1.40
N LEU A 288 13.05 9.10 -0.13
CA LEU A 288 12.67 7.97 0.72
C LEU A 288 12.00 8.52 1.98
N ALA A 289 11.37 7.64 2.76
CA ALA A 289 10.92 7.96 4.10
C ALA A 289 11.59 7.05 5.13
N GLY A 290 12.05 7.62 6.24
CA GLY A 290 12.59 6.83 7.33
C GLY A 290 13.66 7.56 8.16
N PRO A 291 14.40 6.81 9.01
CA PRO A 291 14.34 5.35 9.14
C PRO A 291 13.21 4.83 10.05
N LYS A 292 12.41 5.71 10.69
CA LYS A 292 11.44 5.30 11.71
C LYS A 292 9.99 5.66 11.41
N ARG A 293 9.72 6.73 10.65
CA ARG A 293 8.36 7.22 10.42
C ARG A 293 8.12 7.57 8.95
N PRO A 294 6.90 7.36 8.40
CA PRO A 294 6.59 7.65 7.00
C PRO A 294 6.72 9.13 6.59
N GLN A 295 6.53 10.06 7.53
CA GLN A 295 6.66 11.50 7.28
C GLN A 295 8.11 12.01 7.32
N ASP A 296 9.08 11.18 7.69
CA ASP A 296 10.50 11.54 7.74
C ASP A 296 11.11 11.46 6.33
N GLN A 297 10.73 12.42 5.46
CA GLN A 297 11.21 12.49 4.08
C GLN A 297 12.71 12.80 4.02
N LEU A 298 13.44 12.01 3.23
CA LEU A 298 14.86 12.13 2.95
C LEU A 298 15.08 12.14 1.43
N PHE A 299 15.75 13.15 0.87
CA PHE A 299 16.04 13.15 -0.56
C PHE A 299 17.09 12.09 -0.90
N LEU A 300 16.98 11.45 -2.07
CA LEU A 300 17.87 10.34 -2.45
C LEU A 300 19.36 10.72 -2.44
N ASN A 301 19.69 11.96 -2.82
CA ASN A 301 21.06 12.48 -2.81
C ASN A 301 21.62 12.73 -1.39
N GLU A 302 20.78 12.70 -0.36
CA GLU A 302 21.13 13.03 1.03
C GLU A 302 21.03 11.81 1.96
N VAL A 303 20.61 10.64 1.46
CA VAL A 303 20.42 9.42 2.27
C VAL A 303 21.69 9.05 3.04
N SER A 304 22.84 9.19 2.39
CA SER A 304 24.14 8.87 2.96
C SER A 304 24.46 9.71 4.20
N GLU A 305 24.30 11.02 4.08
CA GLU A 305 24.56 11.99 5.16
C GLU A 305 23.55 11.83 6.29
N ASN A 306 22.25 11.72 5.96
CA ASN A 306 21.19 11.55 6.94
C ASN A 306 21.31 10.23 7.72
N PHE A 307 21.74 9.15 7.07
CA PHE A 307 21.99 7.88 7.74
C PHE A 307 23.12 8.02 8.78
N ARG A 308 24.23 8.65 8.41
CA ARG A 308 25.35 8.92 9.32
C ARG A 308 24.92 9.72 10.54
N GLU A 309 24.15 10.79 10.33
CA GLU A 309 23.67 11.63 11.43
C GLU A 309 22.68 10.87 12.32
N THR A 310 21.79 10.07 11.73
CA THR A 310 20.85 9.25 12.52
C THR A 310 21.56 8.20 13.36
N MET A 311 22.59 7.55 12.82
CA MET A 311 23.46 6.63 13.55
C MET A 311 24.15 7.36 14.71
N ARG A 312 24.73 8.55 14.44
CA ARG A 312 25.34 9.43 15.44
C ARG A 312 24.39 9.69 16.60
N GLN A 313 23.18 10.18 16.30
CA GLN A 313 22.19 10.54 17.32
C GLN A 313 21.65 9.34 18.08
N THR A 314 21.45 8.21 17.42
CA THR A 314 20.83 7.01 18.02
C THR A 314 21.81 6.26 18.93
N PHE A 315 23.08 6.14 18.52
CA PHE A 315 24.06 5.29 19.21
C PHE A 315 25.09 6.06 20.05
N ILE A 316 25.45 7.31 19.69
CA ILE A 316 26.42 8.09 20.50
C ILE A 316 25.77 8.68 21.74
N ARG A 317 24.52 9.15 21.65
CA ARG A 317 23.86 9.81 22.79
C ARG A 317 23.58 8.86 23.97
N LYS A 318 23.67 7.54 23.76
CA LYS A 318 23.57 6.51 24.79
C LYS A 318 24.89 6.20 25.52
N LYS A 319 26.04 6.68 25.05
CA LYS A 319 27.33 6.57 25.74
C LYS A 319 27.73 7.93 26.32
N GLU A 320 27.35 8.21 27.57
CA GLU A 320 28.18 9.08 28.40
C GLU A 320 29.55 8.40 28.54
N GLY A 321 30.54 8.84 27.74
CA GLY A 321 31.85 8.20 27.68
C GLY A 321 32.52 8.11 26.30
N GLY A 322 31.99 8.79 25.27
CA GLY A 322 32.74 9.24 24.10
C GLY A 322 33.65 8.22 23.39
N VAL A 323 33.10 7.49 22.42
CA VAL A 323 33.91 7.01 21.29
C VAL A 323 33.60 7.92 20.11
N GLU A 324 34.60 8.69 19.68
CA GLU A 324 34.51 9.56 18.50
C GLU A 324 34.26 8.72 17.23
N LEU A 325 33.17 9.04 16.51
CA LEU A 325 32.85 8.54 15.15
C LEU A 325 34.06 8.56 14.20
N ALA A 326 35.02 9.48 14.40
CA ALA A 326 36.25 9.59 13.62
C ALA A 326 37.20 8.39 13.74
N ARG A 327 36.99 7.49 14.72
CA ARG A 327 37.76 6.26 14.92
C ARG A 327 36.95 4.99 14.64
N ASP A 328 35.69 5.13 14.22
CA ASP A 328 34.85 3.99 13.86
C ASP A 328 35.31 3.42 12.50
N SER A 329 35.92 2.24 12.54
CA SER A 329 36.46 1.56 11.35
C SER A 329 35.38 1.17 10.35
N ALA A 330 34.13 0.92 10.78
CA ALA A 330 33.00 0.65 9.88
C ALA A 330 32.53 1.94 9.19
N TYR A 331 32.52 3.06 9.90
CA TYR A 331 32.21 4.39 9.36
C TYR A 331 33.26 4.84 8.32
N LEU A 332 34.55 4.70 8.65
CA LEU A 332 35.67 5.06 7.77
C LEU A 332 35.76 4.17 6.53
N ARG A 333 35.37 2.90 6.61
CA ARG A 333 35.40 1.99 5.47
C ARG A 333 34.21 2.19 4.52
N TRP A 334 33.02 2.49 5.06
CA TRP A 334 31.86 2.81 4.24
C TRP A 334 32.07 4.06 3.37
N LEU A 335 32.85 5.04 3.85
CA LEU A 335 33.33 6.17 3.04
C LEU A 335 34.09 5.73 1.77
N GLY A 336 34.78 4.59 1.81
CA GLY A 336 35.53 4.02 0.68
C GLY A 336 34.70 3.22 -0.33
N GLU A 337 33.52 2.71 0.05
CA GLU A 337 32.65 1.95 -0.88
C GLU A 337 31.97 2.83 -1.95
N GLY A 338 32.06 4.16 -1.82
CA GLY A 338 31.58 5.16 -2.80
C GLY A 338 32.54 5.46 -3.96
N GLY A 339 33.64 4.71 -4.12
CA GLY A 339 34.58 4.86 -5.23
C GLY A 339 35.66 5.93 -5.05
N ALA A 340 35.82 6.49 -3.84
CA ALA A 340 36.94 7.36 -3.50
C ALA A 340 38.09 6.54 -2.88
N PRO A 341 39.37 6.83 -3.19
CA PRO A 341 40.49 6.16 -2.54
C PRO A 341 40.60 6.64 -1.09
N VAL A 342 40.54 5.70 -0.14
CA VAL A 342 40.83 5.96 1.27
C VAL A 342 41.99 5.05 1.65
N GLU A 343 43.09 5.63 2.15
CA GLU A 343 44.24 4.88 2.67
C GLU A 343 43.78 3.97 3.81
N GLU A 344 44.18 2.69 3.74
CA GLU A 344 43.89 1.70 4.77
C GLU A 344 44.61 2.08 6.08
N SER A 345 43.94 2.82 6.96
CA SER A 345 44.43 2.99 8.33
C SER A 345 44.04 1.78 9.16
N GLU A 346 45.04 1.08 9.69
CA GLU A 346 44.93 0.01 10.68
C GLU A 346 44.19 0.49 11.94
N ALA A 347 42.88 0.25 12.00
CA ALA A 347 42.08 0.44 13.21
C ALA A 347 41.80 -0.93 13.86
N SER A 348 42.70 -1.34 14.75
CA SER A 348 42.52 -2.46 15.67
C SER A 348 41.53 -2.08 16.79
N GLY A 349 40.33 -2.66 16.78
CA GLY A 349 39.35 -2.55 17.87
C GLY A 349 37.94 -2.93 17.41
N MET A 350 37.44 -4.11 17.82
CA MET A 350 36.12 -4.64 17.45
C MET A 350 34.97 -3.90 18.16
N GLU A 351 33.85 -3.66 17.45
CA GLU A 351 32.52 -4.19 17.83
C GLU A 351 31.50 -4.13 16.65
N GLU A 352 30.75 -5.23 16.50
CA GLU A 352 29.60 -5.53 15.62
C GLU A 352 29.77 -5.60 14.08
N THR A 353 30.86 -6.19 13.58
CA THR A 353 30.82 -6.81 12.24
C THR A 353 30.41 -8.27 12.37
N LYS A 354 29.19 -8.64 11.97
CA LYS A 354 28.83 -10.04 11.79
C LYS A 354 29.31 -10.50 10.42
N LYS A 355 30.17 -11.53 10.41
CA LYS A 355 30.42 -12.31 9.20
C LYS A 355 29.20 -13.19 8.96
N VAL A 356 28.57 -13.04 7.80
CA VAL A 356 27.55 -13.96 7.35
C VAL A 356 28.24 -14.99 6.47
N ASP A 357 28.21 -16.23 6.92
CA ASP A 357 28.73 -17.37 6.16
C ASP A 357 27.60 -17.85 5.25
N SER A 358 27.70 -17.55 3.95
CA SER A 358 26.79 -18.12 2.95
C SER A 358 27.58 -19.08 2.10
N HIS A 359 27.12 -20.34 2.00
CA HIS A 359 27.67 -21.43 1.18
C HIS A 359 28.71 -20.99 0.13
N GLU A 360 29.98 -20.90 0.56
CA GLU A 360 31.21 -20.62 -0.22
C GLU A 360 31.79 -19.17 -0.22
N ARG A 361 31.18 -18.17 0.44
CA ARG A 361 31.79 -16.82 0.60
C ARG A 361 31.48 -16.16 1.95
N ASN A 362 32.54 -15.59 2.55
CA ASN A 362 32.44 -14.74 3.73
C ASN A 362 31.95 -13.34 3.35
N PHE A 363 30.71 -13.00 3.69
CA PHE A 363 30.18 -11.65 3.54
C PHE A 363 30.27 -10.89 4.87
N ARG A 364 30.55 -9.59 4.81
CA ARG A 364 30.49 -8.71 5.99
C ARG A 364 29.21 -7.90 5.95
N VAL A 365 28.41 -7.99 7.00
CA VAL A 365 27.25 -7.14 7.24
C VAL A 365 27.64 -6.07 8.26
N THR A 366 27.32 -4.82 7.95
CA THR A 366 27.69 -3.63 8.73
C THR A 366 26.48 -2.69 8.87
N HIS A 367 26.60 -1.64 9.68
CA HIS A 367 25.58 -0.59 9.71
C HIS A 367 25.33 -0.01 8.33
N GLY A 368 24.06 0.08 7.93
CA GLY A 368 23.65 0.56 6.61
C GLY A 368 23.62 -0.52 5.53
N SER A 369 24.07 -1.74 5.81
CA SER A 369 23.88 -2.87 4.90
C SER A 369 22.38 -3.17 4.74
N VAL A 370 21.89 -3.14 3.51
CA VAL A 370 20.55 -3.59 3.16
C VAL A 370 20.49 -5.11 3.30
N VAL A 371 19.66 -5.61 4.20
CA VAL A 371 19.44 -7.05 4.43
C VAL A 371 18.09 -7.53 3.92
N ILE A 372 17.14 -6.62 3.70
CA ILE A 372 15.82 -6.88 3.11
C ILE A 372 15.59 -5.84 2.02
N ALA A 373 15.18 -6.28 0.84
CA ALA A 373 14.76 -5.42 -0.25
C ALA A 373 13.49 -6.00 -0.88
N SER A 374 12.33 -5.41 -0.57
CA SER A 374 11.03 -5.96 -0.94
C SER A 374 10.25 -4.99 -1.82
N ILE A 375 9.82 -5.45 -2.99
CA ILE A 375 8.81 -4.77 -3.81
C ILE A 375 7.46 -5.33 -3.37
N THR A 376 6.77 -4.58 -2.52
CA THR A 376 5.57 -5.01 -1.78
C THR A 376 4.58 -3.84 -1.62
N SER A 377 3.50 -4.06 -0.86
CA SER A 377 2.41 -3.13 -0.58
C SER A 377 1.49 -2.86 -1.75
N CYS A 378 0.19 -2.75 -1.47
CA CYS A 378 -0.81 -2.23 -2.41
C CYS A 378 -0.51 -0.80 -2.87
N THR A 379 0.19 0.00 -2.06
CA THR A 379 0.52 1.41 -2.35
C THR A 379 1.27 1.57 -3.68
N ASN A 380 2.24 0.68 -3.95
CA ASN A 380 3.11 0.78 -5.13
C ASN A 380 2.86 -0.34 -6.15
N THR A 381 2.45 -1.54 -5.72
CA THR A 381 2.26 -2.68 -6.64
C THR A 381 0.97 -2.60 -7.48
N SER A 382 0.07 -1.70 -7.12
CA SER A 382 -1.08 -1.29 -7.93
C SER A 382 -0.71 -0.32 -9.05
N ASN A 383 0.51 0.20 -9.08
CA ASN A 383 0.95 1.21 -10.03
C ASN A 383 1.91 0.61 -11.08
N PRO A 384 1.43 0.38 -12.33
CA PRO A 384 2.26 -0.17 -13.38
C PRO A 384 3.48 0.68 -13.71
N SER A 385 3.41 2.01 -13.55
CA SER A 385 4.53 2.90 -13.88
C SER A 385 5.77 2.60 -13.04
N VAL A 386 5.59 2.37 -11.72
CA VAL A 386 6.71 2.07 -10.83
C VAL A 386 7.19 0.62 -10.96
N LEU A 387 6.29 -0.34 -11.22
CA LEU A 387 6.66 -1.74 -11.42
C LEU A 387 7.37 -1.99 -12.77
N ILE A 388 6.87 -1.40 -13.85
CA ILE A 388 7.57 -1.39 -15.15
C ILE A 388 8.91 -0.65 -15.01
N GLY A 389 8.93 0.49 -14.30
CA GLY A 389 10.18 1.21 -13.99
C GLY A 389 11.21 0.33 -13.27
N ALA A 390 10.78 -0.44 -12.26
CA ALA A 390 11.63 -1.39 -11.54
C ALA A 390 12.15 -2.50 -12.46
N GLY A 391 11.29 -3.08 -13.32
CA GLY A 391 11.68 -4.09 -14.30
C GLY A 391 12.68 -3.57 -15.35
N LEU A 392 12.49 -2.35 -15.85
CA LEU A 392 13.42 -1.69 -16.78
C LEU A 392 14.77 -1.39 -16.13
N LEU A 393 14.77 -1.00 -14.84
CA LEU A 393 15.99 -0.82 -14.07
C LEU A 393 16.73 -2.16 -13.88
N ALA A 394 15.99 -3.22 -13.52
CA ALA A 394 16.53 -4.56 -13.36
C ALA A 394 17.18 -5.05 -14.66
N LYS A 395 16.50 -4.88 -15.80
CA LYS A 395 17.03 -5.19 -17.13
C LYS A 395 18.38 -4.51 -17.38
N LYS A 396 18.44 -3.19 -17.21
CA LYS A 396 19.68 -2.41 -17.40
C LYS A 396 20.80 -2.82 -16.44
N ALA A 397 20.45 -3.20 -15.20
CA ALA A 397 21.43 -3.65 -14.22
C ALA A 397 22.04 -5.01 -14.61
N VAL A 398 21.20 -5.97 -14.99
CA VAL A 398 21.61 -7.31 -15.43
C VAL A 398 22.44 -7.25 -16.71
N GLU A 399 22.02 -6.45 -17.71
CA GLU A 399 22.78 -6.25 -18.95
C GLU A 399 24.18 -5.64 -18.72
N ARG A 400 24.36 -4.94 -17.59
CA ARG A 400 25.65 -4.40 -17.15
C ARG A 400 26.43 -5.33 -16.22
N GLY A 401 25.93 -6.56 -15.98
CA GLY A 401 26.58 -7.55 -15.12
C GLY A 401 26.45 -7.30 -13.62
N LEU A 402 25.56 -6.39 -13.19
CA LEU A 402 25.30 -6.14 -11.78
C LEU A 402 24.50 -7.30 -11.17
N LYS A 403 24.77 -7.58 -9.88
CA LYS A 403 24.12 -8.63 -9.10
C LYS A 403 23.80 -8.12 -7.70
N VAL A 404 22.74 -8.64 -7.10
CA VAL A 404 22.43 -8.42 -5.68
C VAL A 404 23.32 -9.34 -4.82
N LYS A 405 23.74 -8.84 -3.65
CA LYS A 405 24.55 -9.64 -2.71
C LYS A 405 23.69 -10.81 -2.17
N PRO A 406 24.21 -12.06 -2.07
CA PRO A 406 23.40 -13.24 -1.73
C PRO A 406 22.71 -13.21 -0.35
N PHE A 407 23.22 -12.43 0.59
CA PHE A 407 22.63 -12.30 1.93
C PHE A 407 21.40 -11.36 1.97
N VAL A 408 21.10 -10.66 0.87
CA VAL A 408 19.95 -9.75 0.83
C VAL A 408 18.70 -10.56 0.55
N LYS A 409 17.72 -10.48 1.45
CA LYS A 409 16.41 -11.07 1.27
C LYS A 409 15.57 -10.22 0.31
N THR A 410 15.64 -10.57 -0.97
CA THR A 410 14.87 -9.94 -2.05
C THR A 410 13.53 -10.62 -2.27
N SER A 411 12.48 -9.84 -2.48
CA SER A 411 11.13 -10.36 -2.69
C SER A 411 10.27 -9.46 -3.57
N LEU A 412 9.46 -10.06 -4.44
CA LEU A 412 8.39 -9.39 -5.18
C LEU A 412 7.03 -9.94 -4.72
N SER A 413 6.18 -9.08 -4.20
CA SER A 413 4.83 -9.42 -3.70
C SER A 413 3.80 -8.52 -4.36
N PRO A 414 3.37 -8.84 -5.59
CA PRO A 414 2.41 -8.03 -6.33
C PRO A 414 1.03 -8.05 -5.67
N GLY A 415 0.32 -6.92 -5.70
CA GLY A 415 -1.01 -6.83 -5.12
C GLY A 415 -2.15 -7.39 -5.98
N SER A 416 -1.87 -7.85 -7.20
CA SER A 416 -2.77 -8.70 -8.00
C SER A 416 -2.01 -9.49 -9.06
N ARG A 417 -2.68 -10.44 -9.70
CA ARG A 417 -2.12 -11.25 -10.81
C ARG A 417 -1.83 -10.43 -12.07
N VAL A 418 -2.54 -9.31 -12.26
CA VAL A 418 -2.34 -8.42 -13.40
C VAL A 418 -0.90 -7.87 -13.40
N ALA A 419 -0.33 -7.61 -12.22
CA ALA A 419 1.02 -7.10 -12.07
C ALA A 419 2.09 -8.03 -12.64
N THR A 420 2.00 -9.32 -12.33
CA THR A 420 2.91 -10.34 -12.86
C THR A 420 2.66 -10.62 -14.33
N GLU A 421 1.41 -10.60 -14.79
CA GLU A 421 1.06 -10.78 -16.20
C GLU A 421 1.68 -9.70 -17.10
N TYR A 422 1.55 -8.40 -16.76
CA TYR A 422 2.17 -7.37 -17.60
C TYR A 422 3.70 -7.34 -17.49
N LEU A 423 4.29 -7.70 -16.34
CA LEU A 423 5.75 -7.80 -16.19
C LEU A 423 6.30 -8.95 -17.05
N GLY A 424 5.58 -10.06 -17.11
CA GLY A 424 5.88 -11.19 -17.98
C GLY A 424 5.72 -10.83 -19.45
N ALA A 425 4.59 -10.22 -19.83
CA ALA A 425 4.33 -9.80 -21.21
C ALA A 425 5.33 -8.77 -21.74
N ALA A 426 5.82 -7.87 -20.87
CA ALA A 426 6.87 -6.92 -21.19
C ALA A 426 8.28 -7.55 -21.26
N GLY A 427 8.42 -8.83 -20.91
CA GLY A 427 9.71 -9.53 -20.85
C GLY A 427 10.64 -9.01 -19.75
N LEU A 428 10.08 -8.41 -18.68
CA LEU A 428 10.85 -7.80 -17.60
C LEU A 428 11.03 -8.72 -16.39
N LEU A 429 10.12 -9.68 -16.19
CA LEU A 429 10.15 -10.59 -15.05
C LEU A 429 11.48 -11.39 -14.93
N PRO A 430 12.07 -11.94 -16.01
CA PRO A 430 13.34 -12.67 -15.90
C PRO A 430 14.50 -11.83 -15.36
N TYR A 431 14.49 -10.51 -15.59
CA TYR A 431 15.53 -9.61 -15.10
C TYR A 431 15.35 -9.28 -13.61
N LEU A 432 14.10 -9.18 -13.14
CA LEU A 432 13.79 -9.06 -11.71
C LEU A 432 14.24 -10.33 -10.97
N GLU A 433 13.93 -11.50 -11.52
CA GLU A 433 14.32 -12.81 -10.98
C GLU A 433 15.84 -12.99 -10.96
N ALA A 434 16.56 -12.55 -12.01
CA ALA A 434 18.03 -12.57 -12.05
C ALA A 434 18.68 -11.73 -10.93
N LEU A 435 17.97 -10.73 -10.40
CA LEU A 435 18.38 -9.93 -9.23
C LEU A 435 17.78 -10.46 -7.91
N GLY A 436 17.11 -11.61 -7.93
CA GLY A 436 16.52 -12.25 -6.75
C GLY A 436 15.09 -11.79 -6.42
N PHE A 437 14.49 -10.86 -7.17
CA PHE A 437 13.11 -10.41 -6.98
C PHE A 437 12.11 -11.39 -7.60
N HIS A 438 12.16 -12.63 -7.13
CA HIS A 438 11.18 -13.66 -7.47
C HIS A 438 9.85 -13.35 -6.79
N GLN A 439 8.77 -13.80 -7.42
CA GLN A 439 7.45 -13.70 -6.85
C GLN A 439 7.35 -14.59 -5.60
N VAL A 440 6.91 -14.00 -4.49
CA VAL A 440 6.81 -14.69 -3.19
C VAL A 440 5.38 -14.95 -2.73
N GLY A 441 4.39 -14.29 -3.34
CA GLY A 441 2.98 -14.37 -2.95
C GLY A 441 2.16 -13.20 -3.50
N TYR A 442 0.83 -13.34 -3.49
CA TYR A 442 -0.12 -12.26 -3.76
C TYR A 442 -0.80 -11.85 -2.44
N GLY A 443 -0.12 -11.01 -1.66
CA GLY A 443 -0.61 -10.55 -0.34
C GLY A 443 0.28 -9.48 0.27
N CYS A 444 -0.05 -9.05 1.49
CA CYS A 444 0.58 -7.92 2.15
C CYS A 444 2.06 -8.15 2.50
N THR A 445 2.43 -9.38 2.86
CA THR A 445 3.82 -9.82 3.10
C THR A 445 4.65 -8.83 3.96
N THR A 446 5.78 -8.34 3.43
CA THR A 446 6.69 -7.41 4.10
C THR A 446 6.01 -6.11 4.55
N CYS A 447 4.95 -5.65 3.86
CA CYS A 447 4.24 -4.43 4.20
C CYS A 447 3.67 -4.45 5.63
N ILE A 448 3.21 -5.63 6.09
CA ILE A 448 2.64 -5.83 7.43
C ILE A 448 3.62 -6.53 8.38
N GLY A 449 4.89 -6.66 7.98
CA GLY A 449 5.92 -7.34 8.76
C GLY A 449 5.87 -8.87 8.69
N THR A 450 5.09 -9.50 7.80
CA THR A 450 5.06 -10.96 7.64
C THR A 450 6.23 -11.46 6.79
N VAL A 451 7.44 -11.28 7.34
CA VAL A 451 8.69 -11.81 6.80
C VAL A 451 9.29 -12.74 7.83
N SER A 452 9.54 -13.99 7.45
CA SER A 452 10.26 -14.92 8.32
C SER A 452 11.70 -14.43 8.50
N TYR A 453 12.10 -14.18 9.75
CA TYR A 453 13.49 -13.89 10.09
C TYR A 453 14.25 -15.22 10.12
N THR A 454 15.05 -15.48 9.09
CA THR A 454 16.11 -16.47 9.21
C THR A 454 17.19 -15.84 10.10
N HIS A 455 17.60 -16.54 11.16
CA HIS A 455 18.75 -16.10 11.96
C HIS A 455 19.97 -15.99 11.03
N LEU A 456 20.41 -14.76 10.75
CA LEU A 456 21.69 -14.47 10.07
C LEU A 456 22.88 -14.80 10.96
#